data_AF-A0AA92W8X1-F1
#
_entry.id   AF-A0AA92W8X1-F1
#
_cell.length_a   1.000
_cell.length_b   1.000
_cell.length_c   1.000
_cell.angle_alpha   90.00
_cell.angle_beta   90.00
_cell.angle_gamma   90.00
#
_symmetry.space_group_name_H-M   'P 1'
#
loop_
_entity.id
_entity.type
_entity.pdbx_description
1 polymer ?
#
loop_
_entity_poly.entity_id
_entity_poly.type
_entity_poly.pdbx_seq_one_letter_code
_entity_poly.pdbx_strand_id
1 'polypeptide(L)'
;MNKTKLIKILFNTKEMTNEEILEFKTFLAKLYAELFSDPSLEKRVQTLAMIIDTKVESNNLEVQNAKNSLYLDIKYFISVYLRNKRKKDYGYEDYNRDLLLEYVLSPFLSVEQQYRLLVYLKYLLETLSYETAWLSNKIFEKKLKIAKKNKSIKYLLLLSSRNLWTILISILSLYFIECIILLPAPLSCMEWYTFQKVFISSNAFINHLANVITLHFDCIDNSAKISFTTLGLVSLVLWNVVYVVVGVNFLFKNLFASFNVDELEK
;
A
#
# COMPACT_ATOMS: atom_id res chain seq x y z
N MET A 1 -2.64 1.48 -23.06
CA MET A 1 -2.56 2.92 -23.42
C MET A 1 -1.20 3.22 -24.05
N ASN A 2 -1.19 3.76 -25.26
CA ASN A 2 0.00 3.96 -26.10
C ASN A 2 0.88 5.09 -25.51
N LYS A 3 2.21 4.88 -25.43
CA LYS A 3 3.20 5.78 -24.81
C LYS A 3 3.10 7.23 -25.33
N THR A 4 2.63 7.38 -26.57
CA THR A 4 2.39 8.62 -27.29
C THR A 4 1.26 9.48 -26.70
N LYS A 5 0.23 8.89 -26.08
CA LYS A 5 -0.91 9.65 -25.49
C LYS A 5 -0.50 10.31 -24.17
N LEU A 6 0.33 9.62 -23.37
CA LEU A 6 0.91 10.13 -22.13
C LEU A 6 1.87 11.31 -22.37
N ILE A 7 2.65 11.26 -23.46
CA ILE A 7 3.58 12.34 -23.83
C ILE A 7 2.81 13.59 -24.29
N LYS A 8 1.69 13.45 -25.02
CA LYS A 8 0.88 14.62 -25.42
C LYS A 8 0.27 15.36 -24.21
N ILE A 9 -0.15 14.65 -23.17
CA ILE A 9 -0.71 15.24 -21.94
C ILE A 9 0.36 15.99 -21.13
N LEU A 10 1.60 15.49 -21.12
CA LEU A 10 2.71 16.11 -20.37
C LEU A 10 3.31 17.34 -21.08
N PHE A 11 3.12 17.51 -22.39
CA PHE A 11 3.79 18.54 -23.19
C PHE A 11 2.87 19.57 -23.86
N ASN A 12 1.54 19.45 -23.72
CA ASN A 12 0.61 20.46 -24.26
C ASN A 12 0.22 21.47 -23.16
N THR A 13 1.18 22.27 -22.71
CA THR A 13 0.96 23.40 -21.80
C THR A 13 0.54 24.65 -22.59
N LYS A 14 -0.53 24.55 -23.38
CA LYS A 14 -1.26 25.74 -23.79
C LYS A 14 -2.23 26.03 -22.65
N GLU A 15 -2.03 27.13 -21.92
CA GLU A 15 -3.02 27.58 -20.95
C GLU A 15 -4.33 27.84 -21.69
N MET A 16 -5.39 27.16 -21.24
CA MET A 16 -6.72 27.34 -21.81
C MET A 16 -7.17 28.80 -21.62
N THR A 17 -7.85 29.35 -22.62
CA THR A 17 -8.46 30.66 -22.49
C THR A 17 -9.68 30.59 -21.57
N ASN A 18 -10.07 31.73 -21.00
CA ASN A 18 -11.28 31.82 -20.17
C ASN A 18 -12.56 31.42 -20.94
N GLU A 19 -12.58 31.68 -22.25
CA GLU A 19 -13.68 31.27 -23.14
C GLU A 19 -13.73 29.74 -23.28
N GLU A 20 -12.60 29.08 -23.54
CA GLU A 20 -12.52 27.62 -23.60
C GLU A 20 -12.96 26.99 -22.25
N ILE A 21 -12.51 27.53 -21.11
CA ILE A 21 -12.93 27.04 -19.78
C ILE A 21 -14.45 27.17 -19.60
N LEU A 22 -15.05 28.27 -20.06
CA LEU A 22 -16.48 28.51 -19.99
C LEU A 22 -17.27 27.53 -20.87
N GLU A 23 -16.79 27.23 -22.07
CA GLU A 23 -17.40 26.24 -22.97
C GLU A 23 -17.44 24.85 -22.32
N PHE A 24 -16.31 24.40 -21.78
CA PHE A 24 -16.24 23.12 -21.05
C PHE A 24 -17.19 23.08 -19.86
N LYS A 25 -17.23 24.14 -19.03
CA LYS A 25 -18.14 24.22 -17.88
C LYS A 25 -19.61 24.18 -18.32
N THR A 26 -19.95 24.85 -19.41
CA THR A 26 -21.31 24.89 -19.97
C THR A 26 -21.72 23.53 -20.52
N PHE A 27 -20.82 22.85 -21.22
CA PHE A 27 -21.06 21.49 -21.71
C PHE A 27 -21.23 20.49 -20.57
N LEU A 28 -20.35 20.53 -19.56
CA LEU A 28 -20.48 19.71 -18.36
C LEU A 28 -21.82 19.95 -17.66
N ALA A 29 -22.26 21.20 -17.52
CA ALA A 29 -23.55 21.52 -16.91
C ALA A 29 -24.73 20.83 -17.62
N LYS A 30 -24.71 20.74 -18.96
CA LYS A 30 -25.70 20.00 -19.76
C LYS A 30 -25.65 18.50 -19.46
N LEU A 31 -24.48 17.87 -19.53
CA LEU A 31 -24.31 16.44 -19.22
C LEU A 31 -24.79 16.10 -17.80
N TYR A 32 -24.50 16.97 -16.85
CA TYR A 32 -24.94 16.78 -15.48
C TYR A 32 -26.44 16.96 -15.25
N ALA A 33 -27.14 17.71 -16.12
CA ALA A 33 -28.59 17.79 -16.11
C ALA A 33 -29.21 16.50 -16.69
N GLU A 34 -28.61 15.96 -17.75
CA GLU A 34 -29.01 14.69 -18.37
C GLU A 34 -28.81 13.48 -17.45
N LEU A 35 -27.79 13.53 -16.58
CA LEU A 35 -27.46 12.44 -15.65
C LEU A 35 -28.65 12.01 -14.76
N PHE A 36 -29.57 12.91 -14.46
CA PHE A 36 -30.73 12.65 -13.60
C PHE A 36 -32.07 12.61 -14.34
N SER A 37 -32.09 12.91 -15.65
CA SER A 37 -33.33 12.94 -16.42
C SER A 37 -33.80 11.55 -16.85
N ASP A 38 -32.88 10.61 -17.07
CA ASP A 38 -33.21 9.24 -17.52
C ASP A 38 -33.08 8.21 -16.37
N PRO A 39 -34.06 7.30 -16.18
CA PRO A 39 -33.97 6.21 -15.21
C PRO A 39 -32.99 5.10 -15.61
N SER A 40 -32.58 5.01 -16.88
CA SER A 40 -31.69 3.96 -17.39
C SER A 40 -30.28 4.08 -16.82
N LEU A 41 -29.81 3.01 -16.17
CA LEU A 41 -28.45 2.94 -15.64
C LEU A 41 -27.40 2.96 -16.75
N GLU A 42 -27.69 2.39 -17.91
CA GLU A 42 -26.76 2.38 -19.04
C GLU A 42 -26.48 3.79 -19.55
N LYS A 43 -27.51 4.60 -19.75
CA LYS A 43 -27.34 6.00 -20.14
C LYS A 43 -26.58 6.77 -19.07
N ARG A 44 -26.90 6.56 -17.78
CA ARG A 44 -26.14 7.17 -16.67
C ARG A 44 -24.65 6.82 -16.70
N VAL A 45 -24.31 5.57 -16.98
CA VAL A 45 -22.91 5.14 -17.14
C VAL A 45 -22.24 5.89 -18.29
N GLN A 46 -22.90 5.97 -19.46
CA GLN A 46 -22.36 6.66 -20.63
C GLN A 46 -22.16 8.15 -20.36
N THR A 47 -23.17 8.83 -19.78
CA THR A 47 -23.07 10.24 -19.40
C THR A 47 -21.96 10.47 -18.38
N LEU A 48 -21.79 9.59 -17.37
CA LEU A 48 -20.69 9.71 -16.41
C LEU A 48 -19.32 9.51 -17.05
N ALA A 49 -19.18 8.56 -17.97
CA ALA A 49 -17.94 8.38 -18.73
C ALA A 49 -17.62 9.67 -19.52
N MET A 50 -18.60 10.25 -20.21
CA MET A 50 -18.42 11.51 -20.95
C MET A 50 -18.01 12.67 -20.03
N ILE A 51 -18.62 12.80 -18.85
CA ILE A 51 -18.25 13.83 -17.85
C ILE A 51 -16.78 13.63 -17.44
N ILE A 52 -16.37 12.40 -17.12
CA ILE A 52 -15.00 12.09 -16.70
C ILE A 52 -14.02 12.37 -17.83
N ASP A 53 -14.29 11.89 -19.04
CA ASP A 53 -13.43 12.06 -20.20
C ASP A 53 -13.25 13.53 -20.54
N THR A 54 -14.33 14.32 -20.52
CA THR A 54 -14.31 15.77 -20.74
C THR A 54 -13.41 16.49 -19.73
N LYS A 55 -13.50 16.10 -18.44
CA LYS A 55 -12.67 16.69 -17.37
C LYS A 55 -11.20 16.28 -17.46
N VAL A 56 -10.93 15.06 -17.91
CA VAL A 56 -9.57 14.54 -18.10
C VAL A 56 -8.94 15.20 -19.32
N GLU A 57 -9.68 15.35 -20.41
CA GLU A 57 -9.23 15.95 -21.66
C GLU A 57 -8.95 17.45 -21.54
N SER A 58 -9.74 18.18 -20.73
CA SER A 58 -9.53 19.61 -20.52
C SER A 58 -8.18 19.95 -19.88
N ASN A 59 -7.55 19.00 -19.17
CA ASN A 59 -6.27 19.20 -18.48
C ASN A 59 -6.25 20.45 -17.56
N ASN A 60 -7.42 20.89 -17.06
CA ASN A 60 -7.57 22.12 -16.30
C ASN A 60 -8.27 21.86 -14.95
N LEU A 61 -7.66 22.32 -13.86
CA LEU A 61 -8.15 22.09 -12.49
C LEU A 61 -9.54 22.68 -12.22
N GLU A 62 -9.88 23.82 -12.83
CA GLU A 62 -11.21 24.43 -12.64
C GLU A 62 -12.29 23.61 -13.32
N VAL A 63 -12.03 23.15 -14.55
CA VAL A 63 -12.96 22.28 -15.30
C VAL A 63 -13.11 20.93 -14.58
N GLN A 64 -12.01 20.36 -14.08
CA GLN A 64 -12.02 19.10 -13.32
C GLN A 64 -12.88 19.17 -12.05
N ASN A 65 -13.02 20.35 -11.45
CA ASN A 65 -13.84 20.58 -10.26
C ASN A 65 -15.20 21.23 -10.57
N ALA A 66 -15.58 21.35 -11.84
CA ALA A 66 -16.88 21.90 -12.22
C ALA A 66 -18.03 20.97 -11.76
N LYS A 67 -18.99 21.58 -11.05
CA LYS A 67 -20.14 20.98 -10.35
C LYS A 67 -19.75 20.01 -9.23
N ASN A 68 -19.03 18.94 -9.57
CA ASN A 68 -18.43 17.98 -8.65
C ASN A 68 -16.91 17.93 -8.88
N SER A 69 -16.16 17.39 -7.94
CA SER A 69 -14.77 17.04 -8.20
C SER A 69 -14.67 15.76 -9.05
N LEU A 70 -13.66 15.68 -9.91
CA LEU A 70 -13.34 14.48 -10.70
C LEU A 70 -13.31 13.21 -9.84
N TYR A 71 -12.80 13.30 -8.61
CA TYR A 71 -12.83 12.20 -7.64
C TYR A 71 -14.24 11.69 -7.34
N LEU A 72 -15.19 12.59 -7.10
CA LEU A 72 -16.58 12.22 -6.80
C LEU A 72 -17.27 11.62 -8.02
N ASP A 73 -17.01 12.15 -9.21
CA ASP A 73 -17.60 11.63 -10.45
C ASP A 73 -17.09 10.22 -10.76
N ILE A 74 -15.79 9.96 -10.62
CA ILE A 74 -15.21 8.62 -10.76
C ILE A 74 -15.78 7.67 -9.71
N LYS A 75 -15.90 8.11 -8.45
CA LYS A 75 -16.50 7.29 -7.38
C LYS A 75 -17.95 6.92 -7.72
N TYR A 76 -18.73 7.86 -8.24
CA TYR A 76 -20.11 7.61 -8.63
C TYR A 76 -20.17 6.68 -9.85
N PHE A 77 -19.34 6.92 -10.86
CA PHE A 77 -19.20 6.05 -12.03
C PHE A 77 -18.96 4.60 -11.66
N ILE A 78 -17.98 4.29 -10.79
CA ILE A 78 -17.67 2.91 -10.38
C ILE A 78 -18.92 2.22 -9.82
N SER A 79 -19.67 2.93 -8.97
CA SER A 79 -20.88 2.37 -8.35
C SER A 79 -22.00 2.09 -9.34
N VAL A 80 -22.24 3.01 -10.28
CA VAL A 80 -23.31 2.88 -11.28
C VAL A 80 -22.91 1.84 -12.32
N TYR A 81 -21.65 1.84 -12.76
CA TYR A 81 -21.11 0.90 -13.75
C TYR A 81 -21.23 -0.55 -13.28
N LEU A 82 -20.73 -0.86 -12.08
CA LEU A 82 -20.77 -2.22 -11.55
C LEU A 82 -22.21 -2.70 -11.30
N ARG A 83 -23.10 -1.81 -10.81
CA ARG A 83 -24.52 -2.13 -10.64
C ARG A 83 -25.22 -2.37 -11.98
N ASN A 84 -24.90 -1.58 -13.01
CA ASN A 84 -25.43 -1.77 -14.35
C ASN A 84 -24.99 -3.12 -14.92
N LYS A 85 -23.70 -3.46 -14.77
CA LYS A 85 -23.16 -4.76 -15.20
C LYS A 85 -23.76 -5.94 -14.45
N ARG A 86 -24.02 -5.81 -13.15
CA ARG A 86 -24.70 -6.86 -12.37
C ARG A 86 -26.16 -7.07 -12.81
N LYS A 87 -26.85 -6.01 -13.24
CA LYS A 87 -28.24 -6.08 -13.72
C LYS A 87 -28.34 -6.62 -15.14
N LYS A 88 -27.39 -6.28 -16.01
CA LYS A 88 -27.30 -6.86 -17.35
C LYS A 88 -26.94 -8.34 -17.22
N ASP A 89 -27.74 -9.19 -17.84
CA ASP A 89 -27.52 -10.64 -17.94
C ASP A 89 -27.23 -11.34 -16.61
N TYR A 90 -27.92 -10.95 -15.53
CA TYR A 90 -27.76 -11.54 -14.19
C TYR A 90 -26.31 -11.59 -13.67
N GLY A 91 -25.41 -10.77 -14.22
CA GLY A 91 -23.99 -10.74 -13.87
C GLY A 91 -23.11 -11.80 -14.56
N TYR A 92 -23.59 -12.43 -15.64
CA TYR A 92 -22.77 -13.35 -16.46
C TYR A 92 -21.72 -12.62 -17.30
N GLU A 93 -21.95 -11.35 -17.68
CA GLU A 93 -20.92 -10.54 -18.33
C GLU A 93 -19.89 -10.02 -17.31
N ASP A 94 -18.63 -10.32 -17.57
CA ASP A 94 -17.52 -9.70 -16.85
C ASP A 94 -17.49 -8.19 -17.06
N TYR A 95 -17.14 -7.48 -16.00
CA TYR A 95 -16.90 -6.05 -16.05
C TYR A 95 -15.51 -5.74 -16.61
N ASN A 96 -15.35 -4.57 -17.25
CA ASN A 96 -14.07 -4.18 -17.81
C ASN A 96 -13.12 -3.66 -16.71
N ARG A 97 -12.16 -4.49 -16.31
CA ARG A 97 -11.13 -4.17 -15.30
C ARG A 97 -10.24 -3.00 -15.72
N ASP A 98 -9.85 -2.95 -17.00
CA ASP A 98 -8.94 -1.94 -17.52
C ASP A 98 -9.57 -0.54 -17.54
N LEU A 99 -10.84 -0.45 -17.91
CA LEU A 99 -11.60 0.81 -17.88
C LEU A 99 -11.69 1.39 -16.46
N LEU A 100 -12.00 0.54 -15.48
CA LEU A 100 -12.05 0.98 -14.08
C LEU A 100 -10.69 1.46 -13.59
N LEU A 101 -9.60 0.76 -13.97
CA LEU A 101 -8.25 1.16 -13.62
C LEU A 101 -7.82 2.45 -14.30
N GLU A 102 -8.20 2.67 -15.55
CA GLU A 102 -7.91 3.90 -16.29
C GLU A 102 -8.43 5.14 -15.53
N TYR A 103 -9.69 5.09 -15.10
CA TYR A 103 -10.26 6.19 -14.33
C TYR A 103 -9.70 6.29 -12.91
N VAL A 104 -9.62 5.16 -12.18
CA VAL A 104 -9.13 5.15 -10.79
C VAL A 104 -7.68 5.59 -10.66
N LEU A 105 -6.85 5.29 -11.66
CA LEU A 105 -5.42 5.63 -11.69
C LEU A 105 -5.11 6.88 -12.52
N SER A 106 -6.13 7.68 -12.85
CA SER A 106 -5.98 8.92 -13.60
C SER A 106 -4.88 9.81 -13.00
N PRO A 107 -3.97 10.36 -13.83
CA PRO A 107 -2.86 11.20 -13.37
C PRO A 107 -3.31 12.51 -12.72
N PHE A 108 -4.55 12.93 -13.00
CA PHE A 108 -5.18 14.13 -12.44
C PHE A 108 -5.66 13.96 -11.00
N LEU A 109 -5.63 12.73 -10.49
CA LEU A 109 -5.95 12.44 -9.09
C LEU A 109 -4.68 12.39 -8.25
N SER A 110 -4.77 12.94 -7.03
CA SER A 110 -3.72 12.74 -6.03
C SER A 110 -3.58 11.26 -5.67
N VAL A 111 -2.37 10.85 -5.24
CA VAL A 111 -2.09 9.47 -4.82
C VAL A 111 -3.06 8.99 -3.73
N GLU A 112 -3.49 9.89 -2.84
CA GLU A 112 -4.46 9.59 -1.79
C GLU A 112 -5.86 9.34 -2.35
N GLN A 113 -6.33 10.16 -3.30
CA GLN A 113 -7.59 9.94 -3.98
C GLN A 113 -7.60 8.61 -4.74
N GLN A 114 -6.52 8.31 -5.47
CA GLN A 114 -6.35 7.03 -6.17
C GLN A 114 -6.41 5.84 -5.20
N TYR A 115 -5.74 5.95 -4.05
CA TYR A 115 -5.81 4.91 -3.00
C TYR A 115 -7.24 4.72 -2.48
N ARG A 116 -7.93 5.81 -2.12
CA ARG A 116 -9.32 5.76 -1.62
C ARG A 116 -10.27 5.16 -2.66
N LEU A 117 -10.09 5.47 -3.94
CA LEU A 117 -10.87 4.89 -5.04
C LEU A 117 -10.58 3.39 -5.23
N LEU A 118 -9.33 2.95 -5.14
CA LEU A 118 -9.00 1.52 -5.23
C LEU A 118 -9.61 0.72 -4.08
N VAL A 119 -9.57 1.26 -2.85
CA VAL A 119 -10.21 0.63 -1.69
C VAL A 119 -11.72 0.58 -1.86
N TYR A 120 -12.33 1.66 -2.35
CA TYR A 120 -13.76 1.71 -2.65
C TYR A 120 -14.17 0.73 -3.74
N LEU A 121 -13.38 0.62 -4.82
CA LEU A 121 -13.58 -0.35 -5.88
C LEU A 121 -13.50 -1.78 -5.34
N LYS A 122 -12.49 -2.10 -4.52
CA LYS A 122 -12.36 -3.41 -3.87
C LYS A 122 -13.61 -3.74 -3.04
N TYR A 123 -14.04 -2.82 -2.18
CA TYR A 123 -15.24 -3.00 -1.36
C TYR A 123 -16.49 -3.29 -2.21
N LEU A 124 -16.71 -2.55 -3.30
CA LEU A 124 -17.86 -2.78 -4.17
C LEU A 124 -17.79 -4.12 -4.90
N LEU A 125 -16.61 -4.52 -5.36
CA LEU A 125 -16.43 -5.82 -6.01
C LEU A 125 -16.66 -6.97 -5.02
N GLU A 126 -16.14 -6.88 -3.80
CA GLU A 126 -16.40 -7.86 -2.73
C GLU A 126 -17.89 -7.95 -2.41
N THR A 127 -18.58 -6.81 -2.30
CA THR A 127 -20.04 -6.75 -2.06
C THR A 127 -20.84 -7.42 -3.17
N LEU A 128 -20.33 -7.38 -4.40
CA LEU A 128 -20.94 -8.00 -5.58
C LEU A 128 -20.40 -9.41 -5.87
N SER A 129 -19.58 -9.96 -4.97
CA SER A 129 -18.97 -11.29 -5.07
C SER A 129 -18.05 -11.48 -6.29
N TYR A 130 -17.37 -10.42 -6.72
CA TYR A 130 -16.35 -10.47 -7.77
C TYR A 130 -14.95 -10.73 -7.21
N GLU A 131 -14.08 -11.30 -8.05
CA GLU A 131 -12.66 -11.53 -7.73
C GLU A 131 -11.90 -10.20 -7.52
N THR A 132 -11.20 -10.06 -6.38
CA THR A 132 -10.47 -8.83 -6.03
C THR A 132 -8.97 -9.00 -5.82
N ALA A 133 -8.41 -10.20 -5.99
CA ALA A 133 -6.99 -10.48 -5.72
C ALA A 133 -6.06 -9.54 -6.51
N TRP A 134 -6.42 -9.24 -7.77
CA TRP A 134 -5.70 -8.35 -8.67
C TRP A 134 -5.59 -6.88 -8.17
N LEU A 135 -6.44 -6.44 -7.24
CA LEU A 135 -6.38 -5.08 -6.67
C LEU A 135 -5.39 -4.96 -5.51
N SER A 136 -5.09 -6.05 -4.80
CA SER A 136 -4.31 -6.03 -3.56
C SER A 136 -2.93 -5.39 -3.76
N ASN A 137 -2.22 -5.75 -4.82
CA ASN A 137 -0.91 -5.19 -5.14
C ASN A 137 -1.00 -3.69 -5.45
N LYS A 138 -2.01 -3.25 -6.22
CA LYS A 138 -2.19 -1.84 -6.58
C LYS A 138 -2.53 -0.97 -5.36
N ILE A 139 -3.39 -1.47 -4.47
CA ILE A 139 -3.73 -0.81 -3.21
C ILE A 139 -2.48 -0.67 -2.34
N PHE A 140 -1.70 -1.75 -2.21
CA PHE A 140 -0.48 -1.77 -1.43
C PHE A 140 0.56 -0.77 -1.97
N GLU A 141 0.77 -0.71 -3.28
CA GLU A 141 1.68 0.24 -3.91
C GLU A 141 1.29 1.70 -3.63
N LYS A 142 0.00 2.04 -3.71
CA LYS A 142 -0.46 3.41 -3.40
C LYS A 142 -0.33 3.72 -1.92
N LYS A 143 -0.65 2.76 -1.03
CA LYS A 143 -0.43 2.89 0.43
C LYS A 143 1.04 3.14 0.75
N LEU A 144 1.95 2.45 0.07
CA LEU A 144 3.40 2.64 0.21
C LEU A 144 3.83 4.04 -0.26
N LYS A 145 3.34 4.51 -1.40
CA LYS A 145 3.61 5.87 -1.92
C LYS A 145 3.14 6.96 -0.96
N ILE A 146 1.96 6.81 -0.35
CA ILE A 146 1.44 7.74 0.67
C ILE A 146 2.34 7.75 1.90
N ALA A 147 2.68 6.56 2.43
CA ALA A 147 3.54 6.45 3.60
C ALA A 147 4.94 7.05 3.36
N LYS A 148 5.47 6.90 2.14
CA LYS A 148 6.73 7.51 1.69
C LYS A 148 6.65 9.03 1.68
N LYS A 149 5.59 9.59 1.10
CA LYS A 149 5.37 11.06 1.03
C LYS A 149 5.30 11.67 2.43
N ASN A 150 4.66 10.98 3.36
CA ASN A 150 4.46 11.46 4.74
C ASN A 150 5.69 11.22 5.65
N LYS A 151 6.81 10.69 5.13
CA LYS A 151 8.03 10.34 5.89
C LYS A 151 7.74 9.54 7.17
N SER A 152 6.70 8.72 7.14
CA SER A 152 6.22 7.99 8.32
C SER A 152 7.08 6.76 8.59
N ILE A 153 7.33 6.41 9.87
CA ILE A 153 7.94 5.12 10.28
C ILE A 153 7.16 3.94 9.70
N LYS A 154 5.84 4.12 9.53
CA LYS A 154 4.94 3.20 8.83
C LYS A 154 5.41 2.83 7.42
N TYR A 155 6.20 3.66 6.74
CA TYR A 155 6.79 3.31 5.45
C TYR A 155 7.76 2.12 5.56
N LEU A 156 8.66 2.14 6.54
CA LEU A 156 9.63 1.07 6.76
C LEU A 156 8.92 -0.24 7.13
N LEU A 157 7.90 -0.15 8.00
CA LEU A 157 7.06 -1.29 8.34
C LEU A 157 6.31 -1.82 7.11
N LEU A 158 5.69 -0.95 6.32
CA LEU A 158 5.01 -1.42 5.10
C LEU A 158 6.00 -2.06 4.13
N LEU A 159 7.19 -1.49 3.96
CA LEU A 159 8.22 -2.03 3.08
C LEU A 159 8.68 -3.43 3.52
N SER A 160 8.85 -3.66 4.83
CA SER A 160 9.23 -4.98 5.35
C SER A 160 8.16 -6.04 5.09
N SER A 161 6.88 -5.64 5.09
CA SER A 161 5.74 -6.54 4.81
C SER A 161 5.40 -6.76 3.33
N ARG A 162 6.20 -6.26 2.38
CA ARG A 162 5.82 -6.27 0.96
C ARG A 162 5.70 -7.68 0.38
N ASN A 163 6.74 -8.50 0.55
CA ASN A 163 6.86 -9.85 0.02
C ASN A 163 7.55 -10.74 1.07
N LEU A 164 7.44 -12.06 0.93
CA LEU A 164 8.13 -13.00 1.83
C LEU A 164 9.63 -12.72 1.94
N TRP A 165 10.30 -12.41 0.83
CA TRP A 165 11.72 -12.01 0.83
C TRP A 165 12.00 -10.75 1.66
N THR A 166 11.15 -9.73 1.60
CA THR A 166 11.37 -8.52 2.41
C THR A 166 11.15 -8.79 3.89
N ILE A 167 10.24 -9.70 4.23
CA ILE A 167 10.02 -10.16 5.60
C ILE A 167 11.27 -10.87 6.11
N LEU A 168 11.80 -11.85 5.36
CA LEU A 168 13.03 -12.56 5.73
C LEU A 168 14.22 -11.62 5.89
N ILE A 169 14.42 -10.69 4.95
CA ILE A 169 15.48 -9.68 5.05
C ILE A 169 15.31 -8.81 6.29
N SER A 170 14.07 -8.47 6.66
CA SER A 170 13.78 -7.66 7.85
C SER A 170 14.05 -8.42 9.14
N ILE A 171 13.71 -9.70 9.21
CA ILE A 171 14.04 -10.58 10.33
C ILE A 171 15.56 -10.69 10.48
N LEU A 172 16.27 -10.97 9.38
CA LEU A 172 17.73 -11.01 9.37
C LEU A 172 18.34 -9.67 9.81
N SER A 173 17.78 -8.55 9.35
CA SER A 173 18.26 -7.22 9.72
C SER A 173 18.09 -6.95 11.22
N LEU A 174 16.94 -7.32 11.81
CA LEU A 174 16.72 -7.20 13.25
C LEU A 174 17.74 -8.04 14.05
N TYR A 175 17.99 -9.26 13.59
CA TYR A 175 19.01 -10.13 14.18
C TYR A 175 20.43 -9.53 14.08
N PHE A 176 20.80 -8.94 12.94
CA PHE A 176 22.10 -8.26 12.81
C PHE A 176 22.20 -7.02 13.70
N ILE A 177 21.12 -6.26 13.85
CA ILE A 177 21.07 -5.12 14.79
C ILE A 177 21.30 -5.61 16.22
N GLU A 178 20.65 -6.70 16.61
CA GLU A 178 20.86 -7.33 17.92
C GLU A 178 22.32 -7.74 18.13
N CYS A 179 22.92 -8.38 17.12
CA CYS A 179 24.32 -8.76 17.16
C CYS A 179 25.26 -7.57 17.36
N ILE A 180 24.95 -6.42 16.72
CA ILE A 180 25.72 -5.18 16.87
C ILE A 180 25.54 -4.60 18.27
N ILE A 181 24.30 -4.57 18.78
CA ILE A 181 24.00 -4.07 20.13
C ILE A 181 24.75 -4.89 21.18
N LEU A 182 24.84 -6.21 20.99
CA LEU A 182 25.51 -7.14 21.92
C LEU A 182 27.04 -7.22 21.74
N LEU A 183 27.64 -6.40 20.88
CA LEU A 183 29.10 -6.32 20.80
C LEU A 183 29.68 -5.81 22.12
N PRO A 184 30.85 -6.32 22.55
CA PRO A 184 31.49 -5.84 23.77
C PRO A 184 31.85 -4.36 23.61
N ALA A 185 31.55 -3.56 24.63
CA ALA A 185 31.89 -2.15 24.63
C ALA A 185 33.42 -1.97 24.72
N PRO A 186 33.99 -0.95 24.06
CA PRO A 186 35.43 -0.70 24.09
C PRO A 186 35.92 -0.16 25.44
N LEU A 187 35.02 0.36 26.28
CA LEU A 187 35.31 0.94 27.59
C LEU A 187 34.28 0.45 28.61
N SER A 188 34.75 0.09 29.81
CA SER A 188 33.90 -0.43 30.89
C SER A 188 32.82 0.54 31.36
N CYS A 189 33.04 1.85 31.25
CA CYS A 189 32.03 2.87 31.56
C CYS A 189 30.89 2.95 30.53
N MET A 190 31.04 2.32 29.36
CA MET A 190 30.05 2.26 28.29
C MET A 190 29.35 0.88 28.22
N GLU A 191 29.66 -0.04 29.14
CA GLU A 191 29.08 -1.39 29.16
C GLU A 191 27.62 -1.36 29.61
N TRP A 192 26.70 -1.49 28.65
CA TRP A 192 25.29 -1.74 28.95
C TRP A 192 25.07 -3.22 29.31
N TYR A 193 25.95 -4.10 28.84
CA TYR A 193 25.85 -5.55 29.00
C TYR A 193 27.24 -6.16 29.10
N THR A 194 27.34 -7.26 29.84
CA THR A 194 28.52 -8.13 29.87
C THR A 194 28.12 -9.47 29.24
N PHE A 195 28.71 -9.77 28.08
CA PHE A 195 28.36 -10.94 27.29
C PHE A 195 29.36 -12.08 27.53
N GLN A 196 28.91 -13.12 28.21
CA GLN A 196 29.68 -14.33 28.49
C GLN A 196 29.55 -15.28 27.30
N LYS A 197 30.53 -15.22 26.39
CA LYS A 197 30.58 -16.04 25.17
C LYS A 197 31.02 -17.47 25.49
N VAL A 198 30.39 -18.43 24.83
CA VAL A 198 30.84 -19.82 24.75
C VAL A 198 31.69 -19.99 23.48
N PHE A 199 32.68 -20.88 23.52
CA PHE A 199 33.46 -21.23 22.33
C PHE A 199 32.66 -22.20 21.46
N ILE A 200 32.08 -21.70 20.37
CA ILE A 200 31.30 -22.46 19.38
C ILE A 200 32.09 -22.58 18.06
N SER A 201 32.83 -21.55 17.68
CA SER A 201 33.59 -21.51 16.42
C SER A 201 34.95 -20.82 16.58
N SER A 202 35.92 -21.24 15.77
CA SER A 202 37.26 -20.63 15.69
C SER A 202 37.26 -19.22 15.11
N ASN A 203 36.24 -18.86 14.32
CA ASN A 203 36.12 -17.50 13.77
C ASN A 203 35.35 -16.60 14.75
N ALA A 204 35.98 -15.52 15.23
CA ALA A 204 35.40 -14.61 16.20
C ALA A 204 34.05 -14.00 15.77
N PHE A 205 33.87 -13.72 14.48
CA PHE A 205 32.63 -13.20 13.93
C PHE A 205 31.51 -14.23 13.96
N ILE A 206 31.79 -15.44 13.43
CA ILE A 206 30.82 -16.56 13.42
C ILE A 206 30.49 -16.99 14.86
N ASN A 207 31.49 -17.02 15.74
CA ASN A 207 31.31 -17.32 17.14
C ASN A 207 30.38 -16.31 17.82
N HIS A 208 30.52 -15.02 17.53
CA HIS A 208 29.62 -13.99 18.06
C HIS A 208 28.18 -14.20 17.60
N LEU A 209 27.96 -14.39 16.30
CA LEU A 209 26.64 -14.66 15.74
C LEU A 209 26.00 -15.91 16.38
N ALA A 210 26.73 -17.03 16.43
CA ALA A 210 26.22 -18.26 17.01
C ALA A 210 25.84 -18.09 18.49
N ASN A 211 26.67 -17.39 19.28
CA ASN A 211 26.36 -17.12 20.68
C ASN A 211 25.10 -16.26 20.84
N VAL A 212 24.88 -15.26 19.98
CA VAL A 212 23.64 -14.46 20.01
C VAL A 212 22.42 -15.31 19.69
N ILE A 213 22.52 -16.25 18.75
CA ILE A 213 21.44 -17.21 18.46
C ILE A 213 21.13 -18.06 19.70
N THR A 214 22.17 -18.56 20.40
CA THR A 214 21.94 -19.41 21.58
C THR A 214 21.18 -18.72 22.71
N LEU A 215 21.18 -17.38 22.78
CA LEU A 215 20.39 -16.64 23.77
C LEU A 215 18.87 -16.79 23.58
N HIS A 216 18.41 -17.08 22.36
CA HIS A 216 16.99 -17.21 22.04
C HIS A 216 16.46 -18.63 22.25
N PHE A 217 17.34 -19.60 22.54
CA PHE A 217 16.99 -21.01 22.68
C PHE A 217 17.35 -21.53 24.06
N ASP A 218 16.37 -21.54 24.96
CA ASP A 218 16.50 -22.09 26.33
C ASP A 218 16.82 -23.59 26.37
N CYS A 219 16.70 -24.30 25.24
CA CYS A 219 17.02 -25.73 25.13
C CYS A 219 18.52 -26.04 24.96
N ILE A 220 19.38 -25.02 24.91
CA ILE A 220 20.83 -25.20 24.73
C ILE A 220 21.52 -25.09 26.10
N ASP A 221 21.94 -26.24 26.65
CA ASP A 221 22.54 -26.33 27.99
C ASP A 221 23.80 -25.48 28.17
N ASN A 222 24.57 -25.26 27.10
CA ASN A 222 25.77 -24.40 27.05
C ASN A 222 25.52 -23.14 26.19
N SER A 223 24.49 -22.37 26.55
CA SER A 223 24.19 -21.09 25.89
C SER A 223 25.04 -19.95 26.44
N ALA A 224 25.21 -18.90 25.61
CA ALA A 224 25.78 -17.65 26.05
C ALA A 224 24.94 -17.02 27.16
N LYS A 225 25.57 -16.24 28.05
CA LYS A 225 24.85 -15.52 29.12
C LYS A 225 25.09 -14.02 29.01
N ILE A 226 24.06 -13.24 29.28
CA ILE A 226 24.18 -11.78 29.40
C ILE A 226 23.93 -11.39 30.86
N SER A 227 24.86 -10.62 31.43
CA SER A 227 24.62 -9.87 32.66
C SER A 227 24.39 -8.39 32.32
N PHE A 228 23.33 -7.83 32.89
CA PHE A 228 22.87 -6.47 32.58
C PHE A 228 23.28 -5.49 33.69
N THR A 229 23.70 -4.29 33.29
CA THR A 229 23.69 -3.14 34.19
C THR A 229 22.26 -2.57 34.29
N THR A 230 22.00 -1.63 35.20
CA THR A 230 20.67 -1.00 35.35
C THR A 230 20.18 -0.32 34.07
N LEU A 231 21.08 0.33 33.31
CA LEU A 231 20.79 0.89 31.99
C LEU A 231 20.58 -0.20 30.93
N GLY A 232 21.34 -1.30 31.01
CA GLY A 232 21.16 -2.48 30.15
C GLY A 232 19.79 -3.12 30.29
N LEU A 233 19.24 -3.16 31.51
CA LEU A 233 17.92 -3.72 31.79
C LEU A 233 16.82 -2.88 31.11
N VAL A 234 16.93 -1.54 31.16
CA VAL A 234 16.01 -0.64 30.44
C VAL A 234 16.09 -0.84 28.93
N SER A 235 17.30 -0.99 28.39
CA SER A 235 17.53 -1.29 26.96
C SER A 235 16.89 -2.61 26.56
N LEU A 236 17.03 -3.67 27.38
CA LEU A 236 16.42 -4.97 27.13
C LEU A 236 14.88 -4.91 27.11
N VAL A 237 14.27 -4.19 28.05
CA VAL A 237 12.81 -4.02 28.08
C VAL A 237 12.33 -3.31 26.80
N LEU A 238 13.02 -2.23 26.40
CA LEU A 238 12.70 -1.52 25.16
C LEU A 238 12.89 -2.41 23.92
N TRP A 239 13.99 -3.18 23.86
CA TRP A 239 14.27 -4.11 22.78
C TRP A 239 13.19 -5.19 22.68
N ASN A 240 12.76 -5.77 23.79
CA ASN A 240 11.68 -6.75 23.83
C ASN A 240 10.34 -6.15 23.35
N VAL A 241 10.02 -4.91 23.74
CA VAL A 241 8.82 -4.22 23.20
C VAL A 241 8.92 -4.05 21.69
N VAL A 242 10.07 -3.63 21.17
CA VAL A 242 10.30 -3.53 19.72
C VAL A 242 10.17 -4.89 19.05
N TYR A 243 10.75 -5.95 19.63
CA TYR A 243 10.69 -7.30 19.11
C TYR A 243 9.25 -7.84 19.07
N VAL A 244 8.46 -7.65 20.12
CA VAL A 244 7.05 -8.08 20.17
C VAL A 244 6.19 -7.27 19.18
N VAL A 245 6.35 -5.95 19.13
CA VAL A 245 5.54 -5.10 18.26
C VAL A 245 5.91 -5.26 16.78
N VAL A 246 7.19 -5.30 16.45
CA VAL A 246 7.69 -5.36 15.06
C VAL A 246 7.87 -6.80 14.60
N GLY A 247 8.54 -7.63 15.38
CA GLY A 247 8.77 -9.04 15.05
C GLY A 247 7.48 -9.84 15.09
N VAL A 248 6.90 -10.01 16.28
CA VAL A 248 5.75 -10.91 16.50
C VAL A 248 4.46 -10.36 15.86
N ASN A 249 4.07 -9.14 16.20
CA ASN A 249 2.76 -8.62 15.76
C ASN A 249 2.73 -8.21 14.29
N PHE A 250 3.87 -7.81 13.72
CA PHE A 250 3.92 -7.26 12.38
C PHE A 250 4.58 -8.21 11.37
N LEU A 251 5.81 -8.68 11.60
CA LEU A 251 6.50 -9.56 10.64
C LEU A 251 5.91 -10.98 10.64
N PHE A 252 5.72 -11.62 11.80
CA PHE A 252 5.16 -12.96 11.87
C PHE A 252 3.71 -13.02 11.37
N LYS A 253 2.87 -12.06 11.73
CA LYS A 253 1.49 -11.99 11.21
C LYS A 253 1.45 -11.90 9.68
N ASN A 254 2.31 -11.08 9.08
CA ASN A 254 2.39 -10.97 7.62
C ASN A 254 3.03 -12.20 6.97
N LEU A 255 3.96 -12.87 7.67
CA LEU A 255 4.56 -14.13 7.23
C LEU A 255 3.50 -15.24 7.17
N PHE A 256 2.74 -15.47 8.25
CA PHE A 256 1.66 -16.47 8.26
C PHE A 256 0.55 -16.12 7.27
N ALA A 257 0.19 -14.84 7.12
CA ALA A 257 -0.75 -14.42 6.08
C ALA A 257 -0.25 -14.70 4.66
N SER A 258 1.08 -14.71 4.44
CA SER A 258 1.67 -15.09 3.14
C SER A 258 1.72 -16.60 2.90
N PHE A 259 1.62 -17.41 3.96
CA PHE A 259 1.56 -18.87 3.89
C PHE A 259 0.13 -19.44 3.88
N ASN A 260 -0.90 -18.65 4.20
CA ASN A 260 -2.32 -19.03 4.10
C ASN A 260 -2.82 -19.09 2.63
N VAL A 261 -2.06 -19.74 1.77
CA VAL A 261 -2.52 -20.21 0.46
C VAL A 261 -2.44 -21.73 0.52
N ASP A 262 -3.59 -22.38 0.29
CA ASP A 262 -3.85 -23.83 0.20
C ASP A 262 -4.37 -24.57 1.45
N GLU A 263 -5.29 -23.97 2.21
CA GLU A 263 -6.35 -24.78 2.86
C GLU A 263 -7.66 -24.60 2.08
N LEU A 264 -7.81 -25.34 0.97
CA LEU A 264 -9.07 -25.85 0.40
C LEU A 264 -8.84 -26.39 -1.03
N GLU A 265 -8.36 -27.62 -1.13
CA GLU A 265 -8.75 -28.54 -2.20
C GLU A 265 -8.57 -29.98 -1.70
N LYS A 266 -9.60 -30.46 -0.99
CA LYS A 266 -10.01 -31.87 -0.93
C LYS A 266 -11.52 -31.93 -0.95
#